data_AF-A0AA44EG12-F1
#
_entry.id   AF-A0AA44EG12-F1
#
_cell.length_a   1.000
_cell.length_b   1.000
_cell.length_c   1.000
_cell.angle_alpha   90.00
_cell.angle_beta   90.00
_cell.angle_gamma   90.00
#
_symmetry.space_group_name_H-M   'P 1'
#
loop_
_entity.id
_entity.type
_entity.pdbx_description
1 polymer ?
#
loop_
_entity_poly.entity_id
_entity_poly.type
_entity_poly.pdbx_seq_one_letter_code
_entity_poly.pdbx_strand_id
1 'polypeptide(L)'
;MLKALARFEADATVRSWFETIRAIEELINLPGEIDDEVLASALFHLNLEPREFKPRRVKFILHYLGYYYGAAFAERQALLLLQLSRMQNSFAMAGHIPAAIGLSTVAHAVGYLQSRRRHLMSLLYIIPQACRGTVRMPHPDALAWMLPQAEMSGTTITGLLQQRAMSELHDDFKLYVEPHGFTSSHHYHTLDEMSLEAERVPIVDVASDAAPVEYEPVPSDRVFSAAELRNDIALMEAAFAEFKLEDTAFVGLASLVRDLSWQMEDDFWVTISAQDLDALADKHGVSHPHRRLLTASSATFVDALNCHAAFVPFEGALRGSVRSLSRFLYNFKNVCLYSKRRFQIRSGFIFEQRIKDELVKQGFVVQPVKRIERKEFDVVATRGGIIFNIQCKNNLIDPSWIDLDPARFIRANRTLERYYERAIVKERSREELLKNHLGMDRVEPFVITRFPIVTGNSRISSLSRIREFATKADAILNANPDA
;
A
#
# COMPACT_ATOMS: atom_id res chain seq x y z
N MET A 1 5.28 12.12 -19.61
CA MET A 1 3.93 11.51 -19.51
C MET A 1 2.89 12.05 -20.49
N LEU A 2 2.13 13.12 -20.20
CA LEU A 2 0.94 13.50 -21.00
C LEU A 2 1.23 13.67 -22.51
N LYS A 3 2.30 14.37 -22.88
CA LYS A 3 2.73 14.52 -24.27
C LYS A 3 3.04 13.19 -24.96
N ALA A 4 3.59 12.22 -24.23
CA ALA A 4 3.94 10.92 -24.76
C ALA A 4 2.70 10.08 -25.10
N LEU A 5 1.65 10.21 -24.27
CA LEU A 5 0.39 9.48 -24.39
C LEU A 5 -0.63 10.15 -25.32
N ALA A 6 -0.50 11.47 -25.54
CA ALA A 6 -1.45 12.28 -26.32
C ALA A 6 -1.75 11.76 -27.73
N ARG A 7 -0.79 11.06 -28.36
CA ARG A 7 -0.95 10.51 -29.71
C ARG A 7 -1.96 9.36 -29.78
N PHE A 8 -2.22 8.68 -28.66
CA PHE A 8 -2.98 7.44 -28.67
C PHE A 8 -4.49 7.69 -28.55
N GLU A 9 -5.27 6.76 -29.11
CA GLU A 9 -6.71 6.66 -28.93
C GLU A 9 -7.02 6.15 -27.52
N ALA A 10 -7.92 6.83 -26.80
CA ALA A 10 -8.20 6.55 -25.39
C ALA A 10 -8.72 5.11 -25.16
N ASP A 11 -9.80 4.70 -25.84
CA ASP A 11 -10.44 3.40 -25.62
C ASP A 11 -9.51 2.23 -25.95
N ALA A 12 -8.81 2.29 -27.09
CA ALA A 12 -7.79 1.30 -27.45
C ALA A 12 -6.65 1.23 -26.40
N THR A 13 -6.27 2.38 -25.83
CA THR A 13 -5.22 2.44 -24.80
C THR A 13 -5.73 1.89 -23.46
N VAL A 14 -6.96 2.19 -23.05
CA VAL A 14 -7.60 1.59 -21.87
C VAL A 14 -7.63 0.07 -22.02
N ARG A 15 -8.11 -0.45 -23.15
CA ARG A 15 -8.14 -1.90 -23.40
C ARG A 15 -6.77 -2.53 -23.24
N SER A 16 -5.78 -2.05 -23.98
CA SER A 16 -4.43 -2.62 -23.96
C SER A 16 -3.76 -2.49 -22.59
N TRP A 17 -3.91 -1.35 -21.92
CA TRP A 17 -3.28 -1.13 -20.63
C TRP A 17 -3.95 -1.92 -19.50
N PHE A 18 -5.29 -2.02 -19.51
CA PHE A 18 -6.01 -2.73 -18.47
C PHE A 18 -5.74 -4.24 -18.53
N GLU A 19 -5.65 -4.82 -19.74
CA GLU A 19 -5.21 -6.22 -19.92
C GLU A 19 -3.76 -6.44 -19.46
N THR A 20 -2.87 -5.47 -19.72
CA THR A 20 -1.49 -5.52 -19.19
C THR A 20 -1.48 -5.46 -17.66
N ILE A 21 -2.33 -4.61 -17.06
CA ILE A 21 -2.52 -4.55 -15.59
C ILE A 21 -3.03 -5.89 -15.07
N ARG A 22 -3.99 -6.55 -15.72
CA ARG A 22 -4.45 -7.89 -15.31
C ARG A 22 -3.27 -8.86 -15.22
N ALA A 23 -2.43 -8.93 -16.25
CA ALA A 23 -1.27 -9.81 -16.26
C ALA A 23 -0.27 -9.47 -15.13
N ILE A 24 -0.04 -8.18 -14.86
CA ILE A 24 0.83 -7.70 -13.77
C ILE A 24 0.25 -8.09 -12.40
N GLU A 25 -1.04 -7.86 -12.18
CA GLU A 25 -1.72 -8.21 -10.93
C GLU A 25 -1.67 -9.72 -10.71
N GLU A 26 -1.93 -10.52 -11.75
CA GLU A 26 -1.79 -11.98 -11.72
C GLU A 26 -0.37 -12.37 -11.30
N LEU A 27 0.67 -11.82 -11.93
CA LEU A 27 2.07 -12.14 -11.61
C LEU A 27 2.46 -11.74 -10.18
N ILE A 28 1.96 -10.62 -9.67
CA ILE A 28 2.24 -10.12 -8.32
C ILE A 28 1.66 -11.06 -7.25
N ASN A 29 0.46 -11.60 -7.48
CA ASN A 29 -0.25 -12.41 -6.47
C ASN A 29 0.04 -13.90 -6.61
N LEU A 30 0.53 -14.34 -7.78
CA LEU A 30 0.91 -15.72 -8.06
C LEU A 30 1.83 -16.39 -7.01
N PRO A 31 2.78 -15.71 -6.33
CA PRO A 31 3.56 -16.34 -5.24
C PRO A 31 2.72 -16.87 -4.08
N GLY A 32 1.54 -16.31 -3.84
CA GLY A 32 0.60 -16.80 -2.83
C GLY A 32 -0.30 -17.95 -3.30
N GLU A 33 -0.35 -18.20 -4.61
CA GLU A 33 -1.27 -19.15 -5.25
C GLU A 33 -0.59 -20.43 -5.75
N ILE A 34 0.74 -20.44 -5.90
CA ILE A 34 1.48 -21.63 -6.35
C ILE A 34 1.82 -22.51 -5.16
N ASP A 35 1.16 -23.67 -5.07
CA ASP A 35 1.51 -24.73 -4.12
C ASP A 35 2.73 -25.56 -4.54
N ASP A 36 3.02 -25.62 -5.84
CA ASP A 36 4.16 -26.37 -6.40
C ASP A 36 5.48 -25.61 -6.23
N GLU A 37 6.22 -25.92 -5.16
CA GLU A 37 7.50 -25.29 -4.83
C GLU A 37 8.55 -25.37 -5.96
N VAL A 38 8.51 -26.44 -6.77
CA VAL A 38 9.46 -26.62 -7.88
C VAL A 38 9.11 -25.66 -9.02
N LEU A 39 7.82 -25.55 -9.36
CA LEU A 39 7.34 -24.59 -10.34
C LEU A 39 7.59 -23.15 -9.87
N ALA A 40 7.27 -22.84 -8.61
CA ALA A 40 7.52 -21.54 -8.00
C ALA A 40 8.99 -21.16 -8.10
N SER A 41 9.89 -22.05 -7.65
CA SER A 41 11.34 -21.84 -7.76
C SER A 41 11.79 -21.68 -9.21
N ALA A 42 11.28 -22.51 -10.14
CA ALA A 42 11.62 -22.43 -11.54
C ALA A 42 11.21 -21.10 -12.19
N LEU A 43 10.01 -20.60 -11.86
CA LEU A 43 9.46 -19.33 -12.31
C LEU A 43 10.23 -18.15 -11.71
N PHE A 44 10.37 -18.08 -10.40
CA PHE A 44 10.93 -16.91 -9.72
C PHE A 44 12.42 -16.70 -10.00
N HIS A 45 13.17 -17.77 -10.26
CA HIS A 45 14.57 -17.72 -10.69
C HIS A 45 14.75 -17.65 -12.21
N LEU A 46 13.68 -17.48 -12.99
CA LEU A 46 13.80 -17.26 -14.42
C LEU A 46 14.48 -15.90 -14.66
N ASN A 47 15.65 -15.94 -15.30
CA ASN A 47 16.38 -14.74 -15.69
C ASN A 47 15.64 -14.05 -16.86
N LEU A 48 15.39 -12.75 -16.71
CA LEU A 48 14.72 -11.88 -17.67
C LEU A 48 15.71 -11.05 -18.51
N GLU A 49 16.99 -11.01 -18.14
CA GLU A 49 18.04 -10.41 -18.96
C GLU A 49 18.14 -11.12 -20.31
N PRO A 50 18.05 -10.43 -21.47
CA PRO A 50 17.95 -11.10 -22.76
C PRO A 50 19.10 -12.05 -23.11
N ARG A 51 20.30 -11.82 -22.56
CA ARG A 51 21.47 -12.68 -22.80
C ARG A 51 21.37 -14.02 -22.06
N GLU A 52 20.65 -14.05 -20.95
CA GLU A 52 20.48 -15.23 -20.10
C GLU A 52 19.06 -15.81 -20.18
N PHE A 53 18.15 -15.15 -20.89
CA PHE A 53 16.78 -15.59 -21.11
C PHE A 53 16.78 -16.92 -21.88
N LYS A 54 16.21 -17.97 -21.29
CA LYS A 54 16.18 -19.34 -21.85
C LYS A 54 14.79 -19.71 -22.37
N PRO A 55 14.50 -19.58 -23.69
CA PRO A 55 13.15 -19.82 -24.22
C PRO A 55 12.58 -21.22 -23.92
N ARG A 56 13.44 -22.25 -23.88
CA ARG A 56 13.00 -23.62 -23.52
C ARG A 56 12.49 -23.71 -22.09
N ARG A 57 13.14 -23.02 -21.14
CA ARG A 57 12.72 -22.98 -19.73
C ARG A 57 11.42 -22.22 -19.58
N VAL A 58 11.27 -21.10 -20.30
CA VAL A 58 10.03 -20.33 -20.37
C VAL A 58 8.89 -21.19 -20.89
N LYS A 59 9.09 -21.90 -22.01
CA LYS A 59 8.07 -22.79 -22.58
C LYS A 59 7.63 -23.88 -21.58
N PHE A 60 8.58 -24.45 -20.83
CA PHE A 60 8.28 -25.42 -19.78
C PHE A 60 7.42 -24.78 -18.69
N ILE A 61 7.85 -23.65 -18.12
CA ILE A 61 7.09 -22.95 -17.08
C ILE A 61 5.67 -22.61 -17.56
N LEU A 62 5.54 -22.05 -18.76
CA LEU A 62 4.24 -21.69 -19.34
C LEU A 62 3.34 -22.89 -19.58
N HIS A 63 3.89 -24.07 -19.89
CA HIS A 63 3.11 -25.29 -20.01
C HIS A 63 2.46 -25.68 -18.69
N TYR A 64 3.21 -25.65 -17.58
CA TYR A 64 2.67 -25.95 -16.25
C TYR A 64 1.72 -24.86 -15.75
N LEU A 65 2.03 -23.58 -15.98
CA LEU A 65 1.09 -22.49 -15.68
C LEU A 65 -0.21 -22.66 -16.48
N GLY A 66 -0.13 -23.11 -17.73
CA GLY A 66 -1.31 -23.40 -18.54
C GLY A 66 -2.09 -24.63 -18.08
N TYR A 67 -1.41 -25.62 -17.49
CA TYR A 67 -2.04 -26.78 -16.87
C TYR A 67 -2.80 -26.41 -15.60
N TYR A 68 -2.21 -25.59 -14.72
CA TYR A 68 -2.82 -25.20 -13.45
C TYR A 68 -3.86 -24.08 -13.61
N TYR A 69 -3.57 -23.06 -14.43
CA TYR A 69 -4.38 -21.83 -14.49
C TYR A 69 -5.02 -21.55 -15.87
N GLY A 70 -4.91 -22.52 -16.80
CA GLY A 70 -5.49 -22.42 -18.13
C GLY A 70 -4.64 -21.68 -19.17
N ALA A 71 -4.95 -21.92 -20.45
CA ALA A 71 -4.18 -21.41 -21.58
C ALA A 71 -4.16 -19.87 -21.66
N ALA A 72 -5.30 -19.21 -21.40
CA ALA A 72 -5.38 -17.75 -21.46
C ALA A 72 -4.48 -17.07 -20.42
N PHE A 73 -4.36 -17.64 -19.22
CA PHE A 73 -3.42 -17.18 -18.21
C PHE A 73 -1.97 -17.34 -18.69
N ALA A 74 -1.61 -18.53 -19.17
CA ALA A 74 -0.27 -18.79 -19.68
C ALA A 74 0.11 -17.86 -20.85
N GLU A 75 -0.81 -17.55 -21.75
CA GLU A 75 -0.58 -16.60 -22.85
C GLU A 75 -0.32 -15.17 -22.36
N ARG A 76 -1.11 -14.69 -21.38
CA ARG A 76 -0.88 -13.37 -20.75
C ARG A 76 0.49 -13.32 -20.07
N GLN A 77 0.84 -14.36 -19.31
CA GLN A 77 2.14 -14.42 -18.63
C GLN A 77 3.29 -14.55 -19.63
N ALA A 78 3.12 -15.29 -20.73
CA ALA A 78 4.13 -15.39 -21.79
C ALA A 78 4.44 -14.00 -22.37
N LEU A 79 3.40 -13.23 -22.70
CA LEU A 79 3.55 -11.88 -23.23
C LEU A 79 4.21 -10.96 -22.20
N LEU A 80 3.75 -10.97 -20.95
CA LEU A 80 4.29 -10.12 -19.89
C LEU A 80 5.78 -10.41 -19.65
N LEU A 81 6.19 -11.67 -19.54
CA LEU A 81 7.59 -12.06 -19.34
C LEU A 81 8.49 -11.57 -20.48
N LEU A 82 8.03 -11.65 -21.73
CA LEU A 82 8.76 -11.12 -22.88
C LEU A 82 8.85 -9.59 -22.84
N GLN A 83 7.77 -8.91 -22.46
CA GLN A 83 7.78 -7.46 -22.30
C GLN A 83 8.72 -7.00 -21.18
N LEU A 84 8.71 -7.69 -20.02
CA LEU A 84 9.61 -7.40 -18.90
C LEU A 84 11.07 -7.62 -19.29
N SER A 85 11.38 -8.71 -20.02
CA SER A 85 12.73 -8.94 -20.54
C SER A 85 13.21 -7.83 -21.49
N ARG A 86 12.33 -7.36 -22.38
CA ARG A 86 12.64 -6.20 -23.24
C ARG A 86 12.86 -4.93 -22.41
N MET A 87 12.01 -4.68 -21.42
CA MET A 87 12.10 -3.50 -20.55
C MET A 87 13.35 -3.49 -19.69
N GLN A 88 13.75 -4.66 -19.17
CA GLN A 88 15.03 -4.85 -18.47
C GLN A 88 16.18 -4.31 -19.31
N ASN A 89 16.27 -4.76 -20.56
CA ASN A 89 17.34 -4.34 -21.46
C ASN A 89 17.23 -2.87 -21.88
N SER A 90 16.01 -2.37 -22.13
CA SER A 90 15.79 -0.96 -22.44
C SER A 90 16.24 -0.05 -21.29
N PHE A 91 15.93 -0.40 -20.03
CA PHE A 91 16.40 0.36 -18.88
C PHE A 91 17.92 0.25 -18.71
N ALA A 92 18.52 -0.93 -18.90
CA ALA A 92 19.96 -1.11 -18.83
C ALA A 92 20.69 -0.25 -19.87
N MET A 93 20.23 -0.28 -21.13
CA MET A 93 20.80 0.52 -22.22
C MET A 93 20.64 2.03 -22.01
N ALA A 94 19.55 2.44 -21.35
CA ALA A 94 19.29 3.85 -21.02
C ALA A 94 20.01 4.33 -19.74
N GLY A 95 20.78 3.47 -19.07
CA GLY A 95 21.49 3.81 -17.83
C GLY A 95 20.64 3.79 -16.56
N HIS A 96 19.39 3.33 -16.64
CA HIS A 96 18.50 3.16 -15.48
C HIS A 96 18.76 1.83 -14.76
N ILE A 97 19.98 1.69 -14.22
CA ILE A 97 20.48 0.44 -13.64
C ILE A 97 19.59 -0.12 -12.50
N PRO A 98 19.08 0.69 -11.54
CA PRO A 98 18.20 0.16 -10.49
C PRO A 98 16.92 -0.47 -11.03
N ALA A 99 16.29 0.15 -12.03
CA ALA A 99 15.10 -0.39 -12.68
C ALA A 99 15.42 -1.66 -13.48
N ALA A 100 16.59 -1.71 -14.15
CA ALA A 100 17.05 -2.90 -14.84
C ALA A 100 17.33 -4.07 -13.88
N ILE A 101 17.94 -3.82 -12.71
CA ILE A 101 18.14 -4.83 -11.66
C ILE A 101 16.79 -5.32 -11.13
N GLY A 102 15.86 -4.40 -10.91
CA GLY A 102 14.48 -4.70 -10.53
C GLY A 102 13.73 -5.56 -11.55
N LEU A 103 14.24 -5.72 -12.77
CA LEU A 103 13.67 -6.57 -13.81
C LEU A 103 14.61 -7.72 -14.22
N SER A 104 15.63 -8.06 -13.43
CA SER A 104 16.63 -9.09 -13.78
C SER A 104 16.09 -10.53 -13.68
N THR A 105 15.21 -10.80 -12.72
CA THR A 105 14.52 -12.09 -12.58
C THR A 105 13.03 -11.86 -12.37
N VAL A 106 12.22 -12.91 -12.48
CA VAL A 106 10.78 -12.80 -12.19
C VAL A 106 10.55 -12.40 -10.73
N ALA A 107 11.31 -12.91 -9.77
CA ALA A 107 11.23 -12.47 -8.37
C ALA A 107 11.48 -10.97 -8.21
N HIS A 108 12.55 -10.46 -8.82
CA HIS A 108 12.83 -9.02 -8.78
C HIS A 108 11.71 -8.23 -9.47
N ALA A 109 11.21 -8.71 -10.61
CA ALA A 109 10.14 -8.06 -11.35
C ALA A 109 8.84 -7.99 -10.54
N VAL A 110 8.49 -9.01 -9.77
CA VAL A 110 7.35 -8.99 -8.84
C VAL A 110 7.51 -7.86 -7.82
N GLY A 111 8.66 -7.77 -7.14
CA GLY A 111 8.94 -6.71 -6.18
C GLY A 111 8.93 -5.32 -6.82
N TYR A 112 9.53 -5.18 -8.00
CA TYR A 112 9.55 -3.94 -8.77
C TYR A 112 8.12 -3.50 -9.16
N LEU A 113 7.33 -4.38 -9.77
CA LEU A 113 5.95 -4.08 -10.18
C LEU A 113 5.06 -3.78 -8.98
N GLN A 114 5.19 -4.52 -7.88
CA GLN A 114 4.46 -4.26 -6.63
C GLN A 114 4.76 -2.86 -6.10
N SER A 115 6.03 -2.44 -6.08
CA SER A 115 6.41 -1.09 -5.62
C SER A 115 5.93 0.03 -6.55
N ARG A 116 5.62 -0.26 -7.83
CA ARG A 116 5.09 0.69 -8.82
C ARG A 116 3.58 0.55 -9.03
N ARG A 117 2.90 -0.37 -8.34
CA ARG A 117 1.47 -0.70 -8.55
C ARG A 117 0.56 0.52 -8.53
N ARG A 118 0.79 1.45 -7.58
CA ARG A 118 0.08 2.73 -7.49
C ARG A 118 0.27 3.58 -8.75
N HIS A 119 1.51 3.74 -9.23
CA HIS A 119 1.79 4.49 -10.46
C HIS A 119 1.19 3.83 -11.71
N LEU A 120 1.23 2.49 -11.80
CA LEU A 120 0.66 1.74 -12.91
C LEU A 120 -0.87 1.91 -13.00
N MET A 121 -1.56 1.82 -11.86
CA MET A 121 -3.00 2.11 -11.77
C MET A 121 -3.32 3.57 -12.06
N SER A 122 -2.46 4.50 -11.64
CA SER A 122 -2.64 5.93 -11.92
C SER A 122 -2.55 6.25 -13.40
N LEU A 123 -1.70 5.52 -14.13
CA LEU A 123 -1.67 5.61 -15.58
C LEU A 123 -2.99 5.16 -16.20
N LEU A 124 -3.65 4.13 -15.64
CA LEU A 124 -4.98 3.72 -16.12
C LEU A 124 -6.01 4.83 -15.93
N TYR A 125 -6.04 5.46 -14.75
CA TYR A 125 -7.01 6.51 -14.44
C TYR A 125 -6.82 7.81 -15.25
N ILE A 126 -5.59 8.09 -15.71
CA ILE A 126 -5.31 9.32 -16.48
C ILE A 126 -5.48 9.14 -17.99
N ILE A 127 -5.55 7.90 -18.52
CA ILE A 127 -5.70 7.64 -19.97
C ILE A 127 -6.84 8.45 -20.60
N PRO A 128 -8.07 8.48 -20.04
CA PRO A 128 -9.19 9.18 -20.68
C PRO A 128 -8.92 10.67 -20.94
N GLN A 129 -7.99 11.28 -20.21
CA GLN A 129 -7.63 12.69 -20.34
C GLN A 129 -6.31 12.91 -21.08
N ALA A 130 -5.38 11.96 -20.93
CA ALA A 130 -4.05 12.01 -21.49
C ALA A 130 -4.02 11.61 -22.98
N CYS A 131 -4.86 10.66 -23.39
CA CYS A 131 -4.93 10.15 -24.76
C CYS A 131 -5.97 10.93 -25.57
N ARG A 132 -5.54 11.59 -26.65
CA ARG A 132 -6.38 12.50 -27.46
C ARG A 132 -6.22 12.31 -28.96
N GLY A 133 -5.48 11.28 -29.36
CA GLY A 133 -5.13 11.03 -30.74
C GLY A 133 -5.91 9.85 -31.31
N THR A 134 -5.41 9.34 -32.42
CA THR A 134 -6.06 8.28 -33.20
C THR A 134 -5.20 7.03 -33.34
N VAL A 135 -3.98 7.04 -32.79
CA VAL A 135 -3.07 5.90 -32.88
C VAL A 135 -3.51 4.84 -31.88
N ARG A 136 -3.79 3.63 -32.34
CA ARG A 136 -4.12 2.52 -31.43
C ARG A 136 -2.84 2.02 -30.76
N MET A 137 -2.85 1.89 -29.42
CA MET A 137 -1.75 1.26 -28.69
C MET A 137 -1.85 -0.26 -28.85
N PRO A 138 -0.87 -0.93 -29.50
CA PRO A 138 -0.89 -2.38 -29.59
C PRO A 138 -0.71 -3.00 -28.21
N HIS A 139 -1.54 -4.00 -27.87
CA HIS A 139 -1.41 -4.72 -26.60
C HIS A 139 0.00 -5.28 -26.34
N PRO A 140 0.70 -5.88 -27.34
CA PRO A 140 2.06 -6.36 -27.15
C PRO A 140 3.10 -5.29 -26.83
N ASP A 141 2.80 -4.01 -27.04
CA ASP A 141 3.71 -2.88 -26.80
C ASP A 141 3.27 -2.00 -25.62
N ALA A 142 2.13 -2.30 -24.98
CA ALA A 142 1.55 -1.45 -23.94
C ALA A 142 2.53 -1.23 -22.77
N LEU A 143 3.17 -2.29 -22.27
CA LEU A 143 4.17 -2.16 -21.20
C LEU A 143 5.35 -1.27 -21.61
N ALA A 144 5.81 -1.38 -22.88
CA ALA A 144 6.94 -0.60 -23.37
C ALA A 144 6.66 0.90 -23.43
N TRP A 145 5.40 1.29 -23.65
CA TRP A 145 4.99 2.68 -23.59
C TRP A 145 4.75 3.17 -22.16
N MET A 146 4.11 2.35 -21.34
CA MET A 146 3.56 2.77 -20.05
C MET A 146 4.56 2.66 -18.91
N LEU A 147 5.38 1.61 -18.87
CA LEU A 147 6.34 1.39 -17.77
C LEU A 147 7.38 2.51 -17.67
N PRO A 148 7.96 3.04 -18.76
CA PRO A 148 8.82 4.23 -18.67
C PRO A 148 8.09 5.46 -18.13
N GLN A 149 6.78 5.61 -18.36
CA GLN A 149 6.03 6.71 -17.77
C GLN A 149 5.85 6.52 -16.26
N ALA A 150 5.58 5.30 -15.81
CA ALA A 150 5.53 4.99 -14.38
C ALA A 150 6.88 5.24 -13.71
N GLU A 151 7.97 4.70 -14.27
CA GLU A 151 9.32 4.83 -13.72
C GLU A 151 9.84 6.27 -13.83
N MET A 152 10.03 6.78 -15.04
CA MET A 152 10.78 8.03 -15.24
C MET A 152 9.95 9.28 -14.96
N SER A 153 8.64 9.26 -15.21
CA SER A 153 7.77 10.40 -14.90
C SER A 153 7.13 10.24 -13.53
N GLY A 154 6.48 9.11 -13.28
CA GLY A 154 5.69 8.88 -12.07
C GLY A 154 6.53 8.90 -10.80
N THR A 155 7.58 8.06 -10.72
CA THR A 155 8.44 8.00 -9.53
C THR A 155 9.20 9.31 -9.32
N THR A 156 9.64 9.97 -10.39
CA THR A 156 10.28 11.29 -10.33
C THR A 156 9.34 12.34 -9.73
N ILE A 157 8.08 12.40 -10.16
CA ILE A 157 7.09 13.35 -9.62
C ILE A 157 6.90 13.11 -8.12
N THR A 158 6.60 11.87 -7.71
CA THR A 158 6.38 11.54 -6.30
C THR A 158 7.65 11.76 -5.47
N GLY A 159 8.80 11.39 -6.00
CA GLY A 159 10.09 11.58 -5.34
C GLY A 159 10.39 13.05 -5.12
N LEU A 160 10.22 13.92 -6.13
CA LEU A 160 10.46 15.36 -5.97
C LEU A 160 9.49 16.01 -4.97
N LEU A 161 8.23 15.56 -4.92
CA LEU A 161 7.26 16.04 -3.93
C LEU A 161 7.67 15.62 -2.51
N GLN A 162 8.13 14.38 -2.34
CA GLN A 162 8.72 13.91 -1.08
C GLN A 162 9.96 14.71 -0.69
N GLN A 163 10.88 14.94 -1.63
CA GLN A 163 12.10 15.71 -1.35
C GLN A 163 11.79 17.15 -0.95
N ARG A 164 10.81 17.78 -1.60
CA ARG A 164 10.32 19.11 -1.19
C ARG A 164 9.77 19.10 0.23
N ALA A 165 9.01 18.08 0.60
CA ALA A 165 8.52 17.95 1.98
C ALA A 165 9.69 17.77 2.96
N MET A 166 10.70 16.96 2.63
CA MET A 166 11.87 16.75 3.49
C MET A 166 12.71 18.03 3.64
N SER A 167 12.93 18.78 2.56
CA SER A 167 13.70 20.04 2.60
C SER A 167 13.06 21.11 3.47
N GLU A 168 11.73 21.09 3.61
CA GLU A 168 10.98 22.01 4.46
C GLU A 168 10.91 21.53 5.93
N LEU A 169 11.19 20.25 6.19
CA LEU A 169 11.10 19.65 7.52
C LEU A 169 12.47 19.46 8.19
N HIS A 170 13.57 19.52 7.42
CA HIS A 170 14.94 19.37 7.90
C HIS A 170 15.81 20.54 7.45
N ASP A 171 16.37 21.27 8.42
CA ASP A 171 17.25 22.41 8.16
C ASP A 171 18.59 22.01 7.50
N ASP A 172 19.04 20.78 7.72
CA ASP A 172 20.29 20.21 7.19
C ASP A 172 20.09 19.37 5.92
N PHE A 173 18.93 19.50 5.26
CA PHE A 173 18.60 18.73 4.07
C PHE A 173 19.57 18.99 2.91
N LYS A 174 20.04 17.90 2.29
CA LYS A 174 20.87 17.92 1.08
C LYS A 174 20.26 17.02 0.03
N LEU A 175 20.17 17.53 -1.21
CA LEU A 175 19.79 16.78 -2.39
C LEU A 175 21.04 16.50 -3.23
N TYR A 176 21.25 15.25 -3.59
CA TYR A 176 22.33 14.80 -4.46
C TYR A 176 21.72 14.42 -5.81
N VAL A 177 22.06 15.15 -6.86
CA VAL A 177 21.53 14.92 -8.22
C VAL A 177 22.53 14.11 -9.02
N GLU A 178 22.06 13.01 -9.59
CA GLU A 178 22.82 12.09 -10.43
C GLU A 178 22.25 12.09 -11.86
N PRO A 179 23.00 11.61 -12.88
CA PRO A 179 22.53 11.63 -14.27
C PRO A 179 21.18 10.95 -14.52
N HIS A 180 20.82 9.96 -13.68
CA HIS A 180 19.61 9.15 -13.83
C HIS A 180 18.70 9.15 -12.59
N GLY A 181 18.87 10.11 -11.68
CA GLY A 181 18.08 10.15 -10.46
C GLY A 181 18.55 11.18 -9.45
N PHE A 182 18.02 11.06 -8.24
CA PHE A 182 18.42 11.88 -7.10
C PHE A 182 18.33 11.08 -5.81
N THR A 183 19.22 11.38 -4.88
CA THR A 183 19.18 10.88 -3.50
C THR A 183 19.20 12.06 -2.53
N SER A 184 18.98 11.82 -1.25
CA SER A 184 18.88 12.88 -0.24
C SER A 184 19.46 12.45 1.10
N SER A 185 19.81 13.44 1.94
CA SER A 185 20.27 13.17 3.31
C SER A 185 19.16 12.65 4.24
N HIS A 186 17.89 12.92 3.90
CA HIS A 186 16.72 12.52 4.68
C HIS A 186 15.66 11.89 3.77
N HIS A 187 14.92 10.93 4.32
CA HIS A 187 13.87 10.19 3.61
C HIS A 187 12.60 10.05 4.46
N TYR A 188 11.44 10.14 3.80
CA TYR A 188 10.19 9.77 4.43
C TYR A 188 10.04 8.26 4.45
N HIS A 189 9.87 7.68 5.63
CA HIS A 189 9.57 6.27 5.80
C HIS A 189 8.06 6.05 5.76
N THR A 190 7.59 5.12 4.92
CA THR A 190 6.17 4.74 4.85
C THR A 190 5.76 3.86 6.03
N LEU A 191 4.44 3.68 6.21
CA LEU A 191 3.88 2.83 7.27
C LEU A 191 4.25 1.36 7.09
N ASP A 192 4.39 0.94 5.83
CA ASP A 192 4.57 -0.44 5.42
C ASP A 192 5.64 -0.51 4.32
N GLU A 193 6.48 -1.55 4.39
CA GLU A 193 7.60 -1.77 3.46
C GLU A 193 7.13 -2.43 2.15
N MET A 194 5.97 -3.12 2.16
CA MET A 194 5.37 -3.77 0.99
C MET A 194 4.60 -2.79 0.09
N SER A 195 4.78 -1.48 0.32
CA SER A 195 4.11 -0.39 -0.42
C SER A 195 2.58 -0.47 -0.34
N LEU A 196 2.04 -1.04 0.74
CA LEU A 196 0.60 -1.10 1.00
C LEU A 196 0.05 0.25 1.47
N GLU A 197 -1.26 0.42 1.33
CA GLU A 197 -1.96 1.61 1.80
C GLU A 197 -1.90 1.72 3.32
N ALA A 198 -1.78 2.96 3.82
CA ALA A 198 -1.64 3.21 5.24
C ALA A 198 -2.99 3.01 5.97
N GLU A 199 -3.14 1.90 6.69
CA GLU A 199 -4.33 1.58 7.49
C GLU A 199 -4.09 1.72 9.00
N ARG A 200 -5.10 2.22 9.73
CA ARG A 200 -5.07 2.24 11.21
C ARG A 200 -4.94 0.83 11.78
N VAL A 201 -5.77 -0.09 11.27
CA VAL A 201 -5.81 -1.50 11.68
C VAL A 201 -5.94 -2.35 10.41
N PRO A 202 -4.90 -3.09 10.04
CA PRO A 202 -4.98 -4.12 9.00
C PRO A 202 -6.08 -5.12 9.31
N ILE A 203 -6.75 -5.64 8.28
CA ILE A 203 -7.80 -6.66 8.48
C ILE A 203 -7.28 -7.90 9.20
N VAL A 204 -6.02 -8.28 8.96
CA VAL A 204 -5.36 -9.42 9.63
C VAL A 204 -5.23 -9.23 11.15
N ASP A 205 -5.22 -8.00 11.65
CA ASP A 205 -5.11 -7.70 13.08
C ASP A 205 -6.47 -7.83 13.81
N VAL A 206 -7.58 -7.98 13.07
CA VAL A 206 -8.95 -8.10 13.62
C VAL A 206 -9.72 -9.32 13.10
N ALA A 207 -9.28 -9.92 12.00
CA ALA A 207 -9.95 -11.06 11.38
C ALA A 207 -9.97 -12.30 12.28
N SER A 208 -8.94 -12.51 13.11
CA SER A 208 -8.89 -13.64 14.05
C SER A 208 -9.98 -13.60 15.12
N ASP A 209 -10.46 -12.41 15.45
CA ASP A 209 -11.48 -12.16 16.48
C ASP A 209 -12.89 -12.10 15.87
N ALA A 210 -13.00 -12.20 14.55
CA ALA A 210 -14.26 -12.09 13.83
C ALA A 210 -15.14 -13.33 14.05
N ALA A 211 -16.45 -13.16 13.91
CA ALA A 211 -17.35 -14.30 13.82
C ALA A 211 -16.96 -15.19 12.61
N PRO A 212 -17.07 -16.52 12.73
CA PRO A 212 -16.81 -17.41 11.60
C PRO A 212 -17.64 -17.00 10.38
N VAL A 213 -16.96 -16.81 9.25
CA VAL A 213 -17.58 -16.56 7.95
C VAL A 213 -17.57 -17.85 7.17
N GLU A 214 -18.73 -18.25 6.67
CA GLU A 214 -18.81 -19.33 5.69
C GLU A 214 -18.40 -18.76 4.33
N TYR A 215 -17.24 -19.21 3.83
CA TYR A 215 -16.70 -18.75 2.57
C TYR A 215 -17.25 -19.57 1.41
N GLU A 216 -17.57 -18.89 0.31
CA GLU A 216 -17.85 -19.54 -0.95
C GLU A 216 -16.59 -20.28 -1.45
N PRO A 217 -16.74 -21.48 -2.04
CA PRO A 217 -15.62 -22.17 -2.68
C PRO A 217 -14.99 -21.31 -3.77
N VAL A 218 -13.66 -21.18 -3.74
CA VAL A 218 -12.88 -20.43 -4.72
C VAL A 218 -12.31 -21.40 -5.77
N PRO A 219 -12.38 -21.08 -7.06
CA PRO A 219 -11.74 -21.89 -8.10
C PRO A 219 -10.21 -21.89 -7.94
N SER A 220 -9.58 -23.07 -7.89
CA SER A 220 -8.12 -23.20 -7.78
C SER A 220 -7.38 -23.02 -9.12
N ASP A 221 -8.14 -22.83 -10.22
CA ASP A 221 -7.62 -22.74 -11.59
C ASP A 221 -7.37 -21.30 -12.04
N ARG A 222 -7.38 -20.34 -11.12
CA ARG A 222 -7.16 -18.91 -11.40
C ARG A 222 -6.64 -18.20 -10.17
N VAL A 223 -5.94 -17.09 -10.42
CA VAL A 223 -5.39 -16.22 -9.37
C VAL A 223 -6.44 -15.26 -8.79
N PHE A 224 -7.49 -14.96 -9.58
CA PHE A 224 -8.56 -14.08 -9.16
C PHE A 224 -9.91 -14.64 -9.52
N SER A 225 -10.90 -14.45 -8.66
CA SER A 225 -12.28 -14.81 -8.97
C SER A 225 -13.32 -13.84 -8.41
N ALA A 226 -14.52 -13.88 -8.98
CA ALA A 226 -15.67 -13.17 -8.41
C ALA A 226 -16.07 -13.72 -7.03
N ALA A 227 -15.85 -15.02 -6.79
CA ALA A 227 -16.08 -15.66 -5.48
C ALA A 227 -15.16 -15.10 -4.41
N GLU A 228 -13.87 -14.90 -4.71
CA GLU A 228 -12.94 -14.22 -3.81
C GLU A 228 -13.41 -12.80 -3.48
N LEU A 229 -13.90 -12.04 -4.45
CA LEU A 229 -14.42 -10.69 -4.18
C LEU A 229 -15.59 -10.72 -3.19
N ARG A 230 -16.49 -11.72 -3.30
CA ARG A 230 -17.60 -11.87 -2.35
C ARG A 230 -17.12 -12.31 -0.97
N ASN A 231 -16.14 -13.22 -0.91
CA ASN A 231 -15.48 -13.64 0.32
C ASN A 231 -14.75 -12.48 1.01
N ASP A 232 -14.05 -11.63 0.24
CA ASP A 232 -13.40 -10.40 0.69
C ASP A 232 -14.42 -9.45 1.35
N ILE A 233 -15.59 -9.28 0.72
CA ILE A 233 -16.67 -8.46 1.28
C ILE A 233 -17.18 -9.05 2.59
N ALA A 234 -17.46 -10.35 2.62
CA ALA A 234 -17.95 -11.03 3.82
C ALA A 234 -16.93 -10.95 4.97
N LEU A 235 -15.63 -11.12 4.67
CA LEU A 235 -14.54 -10.96 5.63
C LEU A 235 -14.46 -9.51 6.14
N MET A 236 -14.57 -8.49 5.27
CA MET A 236 -14.60 -7.10 5.68
C MET A 236 -15.80 -6.79 6.60
N GLU A 237 -16.99 -7.30 6.29
CA GLU A 237 -18.18 -7.14 7.12
C GLU A 237 -18.00 -7.78 8.49
N ALA A 238 -17.51 -9.02 8.55
CA ALA A 238 -17.31 -9.75 9.80
C ALA A 238 -16.17 -9.18 10.65
N ALA A 239 -15.01 -8.92 10.06
CA ALA A 239 -13.82 -8.45 10.78
C ALA A 239 -14.00 -7.05 11.38
N PHE A 240 -14.88 -6.23 10.79
CA PHE A 240 -15.17 -4.88 11.28
C PHE A 240 -16.58 -4.72 11.87
N ALA A 241 -17.32 -5.82 12.08
CA ALA A 241 -18.65 -5.83 12.70
C ALA A 241 -18.67 -5.13 14.08
N GLU A 242 -17.60 -5.30 14.88
CA GLU A 242 -17.45 -4.67 16.19
C GLU A 242 -17.64 -3.14 16.14
N PHE A 243 -17.30 -2.53 15.00
CA PHE A 243 -17.31 -1.09 14.77
C PHE A 243 -18.58 -0.58 14.09
N LYS A 244 -19.58 -1.45 13.90
CA LYS A 244 -20.83 -1.16 13.21
C LYS A 244 -20.58 -0.62 11.80
N LEU A 245 -19.79 -1.35 11.02
CA LEU A 245 -19.58 -1.05 9.61
C LEU A 245 -20.90 -1.10 8.83
N GLU A 246 -21.83 -1.96 9.27
CA GLU A 246 -23.21 -2.06 8.78
C GLU A 246 -24.00 -0.74 8.87
N ASP A 247 -23.73 0.08 9.90
CA ASP A 247 -24.35 1.40 10.10
C ASP A 247 -23.65 2.51 9.27
N THR A 248 -23.07 2.18 8.12
CA THR A 248 -22.34 3.15 7.28
C THR A 248 -22.72 3.01 5.82
N ALA A 249 -22.29 3.98 5.02
CA ALA A 249 -22.46 3.93 3.57
C ALA A 249 -21.73 2.75 2.90
N PHE A 250 -20.87 2.02 3.63
CA PHE A 250 -20.19 0.84 3.14
C PHE A 250 -21.17 -0.22 2.65
N VAL A 251 -22.27 -0.47 3.37
CA VAL A 251 -23.23 -1.55 3.05
C VAL A 251 -23.83 -1.40 1.65
N GLY A 252 -24.25 -0.19 1.28
CA GLY A 252 -24.83 0.06 -0.04
C GLY A 252 -23.83 -0.20 -1.16
N LEU A 253 -22.57 0.25 -0.98
CA LEU A 253 -21.52 0.03 -1.97
C LEU A 253 -21.06 -1.44 -2.01
N ALA A 254 -20.92 -2.11 -0.86
CA ALA A 254 -20.60 -3.53 -0.79
C ALA A 254 -21.68 -4.38 -1.48
N SER A 255 -22.95 -4.05 -1.28
CA SER A 255 -24.08 -4.74 -1.93
C SER A 255 -24.11 -4.50 -3.44
N LEU A 256 -23.84 -3.27 -3.88
CA LEU A 256 -23.66 -2.95 -5.29
C LEU A 256 -22.52 -3.77 -5.92
N VAL A 257 -21.36 -3.85 -5.26
CA VAL A 257 -20.22 -4.62 -5.77
C VAL A 257 -20.51 -6.12 -5.76
N ARG A 258 -21.23 -6.62 -4.75
CA ARG A 258 -21.68 -8.02 -4.69
C ARG A 258 -22.58 -8.36 -5.87
N ASP A 259 -23.55 -7.50 -6.22
CA ASP A 259 -24.40 -7.67 -7.40
C ASP A 259 -23.60 -7.66 -8.71
N LEU A 260 -22.62 -6.75 -8.84
CA LEU A 260 -21.73 -6.70 -10.00
C LEU A 260 -20.85 -7.95 -10.13
N SER A 261 -20.43 -8.54 -9.01
CA SER A 261 -19.58 -9.74 -9.02
C SER A 261 -20.24 -10.93 -9.72
N TRP A 262 -21.58 -11.02 -9.67
CA TRP A 262 -22.34 -12.08 -10.36
C TRP A 262 -22.44 -11.88 -11.86
N GLN A 263 -22.08 -10.69 -12.36
CA GLN A 263 -22.14 -10.32 -13.78
C GLN A 263 -20.75 -10.28 -14.42
N MET A 264 -19.73 -10.79 -13.73
CA MET A 264 -18.37 -10.71 -14.20
C MET A 264 -18.09 -11.69 -15.35
N GLU A 265 -17.46 -11.16 -16.40
CA GLU A 265 -16.94 -11.95 -17.51
C GLU A 265 -15.61 -12.59 -17.10
N ASP A 266 -15.48 -13.90 -17.33
CA ASP A 266 -14.27 -14.68 -17.02
C ASP A 266 -13.81 -14.54 -15.55
N ASP A 267 -14.77 -14.32 -14.65
CA ASP A 267 -14.57 -14.04 -13.21
C ASP A 267 -13.62 -12.87 -12.92
N PHE A 268 -13.38 -11.97 -13.88
CA PHE A 268 -12.42 -10.88 -13.71
C PHE A 268 -12.97 -9.51 -14.13
N TRP A 269 -13.64 -9.43 -15.28
CA TRP A 269 -14.07 -8.16 -15.86
C TRP A 269 -15.52 -7.84 -15.55
N VAL A 270 -15.85 -6.56 -15.39
CA VAL A 270 -17.25 -6.11 -15.45
C VAL A 270 -17.34 -4.85 -16.31
N THR A 271 -18.31 -4.84 -17.21
CA THR A 271 -18.64 -3.67 -18.04
C THR A 271 -20.09 -3.29 -17.80
N ILE A 272 -20.35 -2.02 -17.51
CA ILE A 272 -21.68 -1.52 -17.18
C ILE A 272 -21.88 -0.12 -17.78
N SER A 273 -23.10 0.20 -18.21
CA SER A 273 -23.42 1.57 -18.64
C SER A 273 -23.49 2.51 -17.42
N ALA A 274 -23.29 3.81 -17.63
CA ALA A 274 -23.44 4.78 -16.53
C ALA A 274 -24.85 4.76 -15.94
N GLN A 275 -25.88 4.59 -16.79
CA GLN A 275 -27.27 4.53 -16.38
C GLN A 275 -27.57 3.29 -15.53
N ASP A 276 -27.07 2.13 -15.92
CA ASP A 276 -27.28 0.89 -15.17
C ASP A 276 -26.53 0.91 -13.84
N LEU A 277 -25.33 1.52 -13.80
CA LEU A 277 -24.60 1.72 -12.56
C LEU A 277 -25.37 2.64 -11.59
N ASP A 278 -25.96 3.72 -12.10
CA ASP A 278 -26.80 4.62 -11.30
C ASP A 278 -28.06 3.90 -10.79
N ALA A 279 -28.73 3.11 -11.63
CA ALA A 279 -29.89 2.32 -11.23
C ALA A 279 -29.54 1.27 -10.16
N LEU A 280 -28.39 0.63 -10.29
CA LEU A 280 -27.89 -0.32 -9.29
C LEU A 280 -27.52 0.40 -7.97
N ALA A 281 -26.96 1.60 -8.06
CA ALA A 281 -26.66 2.44 -6.90
C ALA A 281 -27.94 2.91 -6.20
N ASP A 282 -29.00 3.23 -6.94
CA ASP A 282 -30.33 3.53 -6.40
C ASP A 282 -30.93 2.34 -5.64
N LYS A 283 -30.86 1.14 -6.24
CA LYS A 283 -31.34 -0.11 -5.63
C LYS A 283 -30.74 -0.33 -4.24
N HIS A 284 -29.46 -0.01 -4.05
CA HIS A 284 -28.72 -0.21 -2.79
C HIS A 284 -28.60 1.06 -1.93
N GLY A 285 -29.35 2.12 -2.25
CA GLY A 285 -29.39 3.35 -1.44
C GLY A 285 -28.06 4.11 -1.39
N VAL A 286 -27.17 3.94 -2.38
CA VAL A 286 -25.87 4.61 -2.43
C VAL A 286 -26.10 6.10 -2.74
N SER A 287 -25.62 6.98 -1.87
CA SER A 287 -25.79 8.42 -2.06
C SER A 287 -24.99 8.96 -3.26
N HIS A 288 -25.48 10.03 -3.87
CA HIS A 288 -24.84 10.64 -5.04
C HIS A 288 -23.36 11.02 -4.84
N PRO A 289 -22.91 11.58 -3.69
CA PRO A 289 -21.48 11.80 -3.43
C PRO A 289 -20.64 10.53 -3.47
N HIS A 290 -21.17 9.39 -2.98
CA HIS A 290 -20.45 8.11 -2.99
C HIS A 290 -20.42 7.49 -4.40
N ARG A 291 -21.48 7.67 -5.21
CA ARG A 291 -21.49 7.24 -6.62
C ARG A 291 -20.36 7.87 -7.42
N ARG A 292 -20.08 9.16 -7.19
CA ARG A 292 -18.98 9.87 -7.86
C ARG A 292 -17.61 9.27 -7.58
N LEU A 293 -17.45 8.50 -6.49
CA LEU A 293 -16.18 7.83 -6.18
C LEU A 293 -15.97 6.54 -6.98
N LEU A 294 -17.02 6.00 -7.62
CA LEU A 294 -16.94 4.74 -8.37
C LEU A 294 -16.21 4.91 -9.70
N THR A 295 -16.24 6.09 -10.31
CA THR A 295 -15.68 6.33 -11.65
C THR A 295 -14.48 7.25 -11.58
N ALA A 296 -13.39 6.86 -12.25
CA ALA A 296 -12.17 7.64 -12.29
C ALA A 296 -12.38 8.99 -13.00
N SER A 297 -11.95 10.08 -12.35
CA SER A 297 -12.08 11.44 -12.89
C SER A 297 -10.87 12.32 -12.55
N SER A 298 -9.65 11.78 -12.66
CA SER A 298 -8.43 12.45 -12.20
C SER A 298 -7.91 13.47 -13.22
N ALA A 299 -7.91 14.76 -12.87
CA ALA A 299 -7.46 15.86 -13.76
C ALA A 299 -5.96 15.83 -14.06
N THR A 300 -5.18 15.36 -13.09
CA THR A 300 -3.72 15.26 -13.17
C THR A 300 -3.24 13.87 -12.77
N PHE A 301 -1.99 13.54 -13.12
CA PHE A 301 -1.38 12.29 -12.65
C PHE A 301 -1.27 12.24 -11.11
N VAL A 302 -1.09 13.39 -10.45
CA VAL A 302 -1.02 13.47 -8.99
C VAL A 302 -2.38 13.17 -8.36
N ASP A 303 -3.48 13.63 -8.97
CA ASP A 303 -4.84 13.24 -8.56
C ASP A 303 -5.07 11.74 -8.79
N ALA A 304 -4.53 11.19 -9.89
CA ALA A 304 -4.65 9.77 -10.23
C ALA A 304 -3.93 8.85 -9.24
N LEU A 305 -2.81 9.29 -8.66
CA LEU A 305 -2.10 8.57 -7.58
C LEU A 305 -2.97 8.30 -6.36
N ASN A 306 -3.98 9.14 -6.13
CA ASN A 306 -4.87 9.06 -4.97
C ASN A 306 -6.27 8.59 -5.35
N CYS A 307 -6.43 8.08 -6.58
CA CYS A 307 -7.68 7.54 -7.07
C CYS A 307 -7.79 6.05 -6.71
N HIS A 308 -8.97 5.66 -6.23
CA HIS A 308 -9.31 4.27 -5.93
C HIS A 308 -10.62 3.89 -6.63
N ALA A 309 -10.98 4.59 -7.70
CA ALA A 309 -12.23 4.35 -8.42
C ALA A 309 -12.30 2.90 -8.94
N ALA A 310 -13.48 2.31 -8.82
CA ALA A 310 -13.73 0.96 -9.29
C ALA A 310 -13.77 0.86 -10.82
N PHE A 311 -14.12 1.95 -11.50
CA PHE A 311 -14.38 1.98 -12.94
C PHE A 311 -13.56 3.05 -13.67
N VAL A 312 -13.19 2.73 -14.90
CA VAL A 312 -12.69 3.69 -15.89
C VAL A 312 -13.65 3.81 -17.07
N PRO A 313 -13.81 5.01 -17.65
CA PRO A 313 -14.53 5.17 -18.92
C PRO A 313 -13.91 4.32 -20.02
N PHE A 314 -14.75 3.60 -20.77
CA PHE A 314 -14.33 2.68 -21.82
C PHE A 314 -15.46 2.46 -22.83
N GLU A 315 -15.26 2.84 -24.10
CA GLU A 315 -16.18 2.58 -25.23
C GLU A 315 -17.64 3.02 -24.97
N GLY A 316 -17.82 4.19 -24.36
CA GLY A 316 -19.16 4.70 -24.00
C GLY A 316 -19.79 4.02 -22.78
N ALA A 317 -19.08 3.09 -22.15
CA ALA A 317 -19.45 2.40 -20.92
C ALA A 317 -18.40 2.62 -19.83
N LEU A 318 -18.53 1.88 -18.74
CA LEU A 318 -17.63 1.85 -17.59
C LEU A 318 -17.06 0.44 -17.45
N ARG A 319 -15.73 0.31 -17.38
CA ARG A 319 -15.05 -0.97 -17.19
C ARG A 319 -14.36 -1.01 -15.84
N GLY A 320 -14.57 -2.09 -15.10
CA GLY A 320 -13.92 -2.40 -13.83
C GLY A 320 -13.40 -3.84 -13.82
N SER A 321 -12.71 -4.21 -12.75
CA SER A 321 -12.26 -5.58 -12.51
C SER A 321 -12.46 -5.98 -11.06
N VAL A 322 -12.35 -7.29 -10.77
CA VAL A 322 -12.29 -7.82 -9.39
C VAL A 322 -11.33 -7.00 -8.52
N ARG A 323 -10.15 -6.67 -9.05
CA ARG A 323 -9.12 -5.93 -8.31
C ARG A 323 -9.47 -4.46 -8.08
N SER A 324 -10.02 -3.76 -9.08
CA SER A 324 -10.41 -2.36 -8.88
C SER A 324 -11.59 -2.23 -7.91
N LEU A 325 -12.53 -3.17 -7.94
CA LEU A 325 -13.65 -3.25 -7.01
C LEU A 325 -13.21 -3.58 -5.57
N SER A 326 -12.35 -4.60 -5.40
CA SER A 326 -11.78 -4.95 -4.10
C SER A 326 -11.00 -3.76 -3.52
N ARG A 327 -10.09 -3.15 -4.30
CA ARG A 327 -9.33 -1.96 -3.89
C ARG A 327 -10.21 -0.77 -3.51
N PHE A 328 -11.29 -0.53 -4.27
CA PHE A 328 -12.27 0.51 -3.96
C PHE A 328 -12.93 0.27 -2.60
N LEU A 329 -13.44 -0.93 -2.36
CA LEU A 329 -14.11 -1.28 -1.11
C LEU A 329 -13.17 -1.24 0.09
N TYR A 330 -11.96 -1.78 -0.03
CA TYR A 330 -10.95 -1.74 1.02
C TYR A 330 -10.64 -0.31 1.45
N ASN A 331 -10.44 0.59 0.48
CA ASN A 331 -10.22 2.00 0.78
C ASN A 331 -11.48 2.66 1.39
N PHE A 332 -12.66 2.41 0.82
CA PHE A 332 -13.91 3.03 1.29
C PHE A 332 -14.32 2.56 2.70
N LYS A 333 -14.03 1.31 3.05
CA LYS A 333 -14.12 0.77 4.42
C LYS A 333 -13.34 1.65 5.38
N ASN A 334 -12.08 1.99 5.07
CA ASN A 334 -11.27 2.86 5.92
C ASN A 334 -11.89 4.25 6.10
N VAL A 335 -12.38 4.86 5.02
CA VAL A 335 -13.07 6.16 5.06
C VAL A 335 -14.25 6.12 6.03
N CYS A 336 -15.07 5.07 5.97
CA CYS A 336 -16.21 4.89 6.87
C CYS A 336 -15.76 4.72 8.33
N LEU A 337 -14.80 3.83 8.58
CA LEU A 337 -14.33 3.50 9.92
C LEU A 337 -13.56 4.63 10.60
N TYR A 338 -12.87 5.48 9.85
CA TYR A 338 -12.13 6.63 10.40
C TYR A 338 -13.03 7.65 11.09
N SER A 339 -14.34 7.65 10.80
CA SER A 339 -15.33 8.48 11.50
C SER A 339 -15.83 7.84 12.81
N LYS A 340 -15.64 6.54 13.03
CA LYS A 340 -16.19 5.81 14.17
C LYS A 340 -15.27 5.91 15.39
N ARG A 341 -15.74 6.55 16.47
CA ARG A 341 -14.97 6.72 17.71
C ARG A 341 -14.51 5.39 18.33
N ARG A 342 -15.35 4.36 18.33
CA ARG A 342 -15.00 3.02 18.85
C ARG A 342 -13.81 2.43 18.09
N PHE A 343 -13.81 2.55 16.77
CA PHE A 343 -12.70 2.10 15.93
C PHE A 343 -11.40 2.84 16.25
N GLN A 344 -11.47 4.17 16.37
CA GLN A 344 -10.30 4.97 16.76
C GLN A 344 -9.72 4.54 18.11
N ILE A 345 -10.56 4.27 19.11
CA ILE A 345 -10.11 3.80 20.43
C ILE A 345 -9.52 2.39 20.35
N ARG A 346 -10.25 1.42 19.76
CA ARG A 346 -9.81 0.02 19.66
C ARG A 346 -8.51 -0.12 18.86
N SER A 347 -8.36 0.66 17.79
CA SER A 347 -7.11 0.72 17.02
C SER A 347 -5.92 1.18 17.85
N GLY A 348 -6.12 2.05 18.85
CA GLY A 348 -5.09 2.44 19.81
C GLY A 348 -4.64 1.27 20.68
N PHE A 349 -5.58 0.48 21.21
CA PHE A 349 -5.24 -0.70 22.01
C PHE A 349 -4.53 -1.79 21.22
N ILE A 350 -4.96 -2.06 19.99
CA ILE A 350 -4.30 -3.03 19.09
C ILE A 350 -2.85 -2.56 18.81
N PHE A 351 -2.68 -1.27 18.54
CA PHE A 351 -1.37 -0.67 18.33
C PHE A 351 -0.46 -0.78 19.56
N GLU A 352 -0.95 -0.49 20.76
CA GLU A 352 -0.20 -0.67 22.01
C GLU A 352 0.20 -2.13 22.24
N GLN A 353 -0.69 -3.08 21.96
CA GLN A 353 -0.40 -4.50 22.11
C GLN A 353 0.73 -4.93 21.17
N ARG A 354 0.69 -4.49 19.91
CA ARG A 354 1.74 -4.78 18.92
C ARG A 354 3.11 -4.25 19.34
N ILE A 355 3.16 -3.10 20.00
CA ILE A 355 4.42 -2.57 20.57
C ILE A 355 4.92 -3.51 21.67
N LYS A 356 4.06 -3.94 22.60
CA LYS A 356 4.44 -4.84 23.71
C LYS A 356 5.02 -6.15 23.18
N ASP A 357 4.33 -6.77 22.23
CA ASP A 357 4.75 -8.05 21.65
C ASP A 357 6.12 -7.93 20.97
N GLU A 358 6.38 -6.81 20.31
CA GLU A 358 7.62 -6.58 19.59
C GLU A 358 8.79 -6.17 20.50
N LEU A 359 8.51 -5.50 21.62
CA LEU A 359 9.49 -5.25 22.68
C LEU A 359 9.94 -6.55 23.34
N VAL A 360 9.01 -7.48 23.60
CA VAL A 360 9.34 -8.79 24.18
C VAL A 360 10.31 -9.57 23.29
N LYS A 361 10.07 -9.58 21.96
CA LYS A 361 10.99 -10.22 20.99
C LYS A 361 12.40 -9.61 21.00
N GLN A 362 12.53 -8.36 21.43
CA GLN A 362 13.78 -7.62 21.53
C GLN A 362 14.43 -7.69 22.93
N GLY A 363 13.95 -8.59 23.80
CA GLY A 363 14.54 -8.84 25.12
C GLY A 363 14.12 -7.83 26.20
N PHE A 364 13.07 -7.03 25.97
CA PHE A 364 12.49 -6.20 27.02
C PHE A 364 11.48 -6.99 27.85
N VAL A 365 11.37 -6.64 29.13
CA VAL A 365 10.33 -7.15 30.02
C VAL A 365 9.23 -6.10 30.16
N VAL A 366 8.08 -6.35 29.54
CA VAL A 366 6.92 -5.43 29.64
C VAL A 366 6.30 -5.53 31.03
N GLN A 367 6.18 -4.39 31.71
CA GLN A 367 5.66 -4.29 33.07
C GLN A 367 4.13 -4.07 33.06
N PRO A 368 3.37 -4.67 33.99
CA PRO A 368 1.92 -4.51 34.08
C PRO A 368 1.49 -3.16 34.70
N VAL A 369 2.15 -2.07 34.33
CA VAL A 369 1.91 -0.72 34.85
C VAL A 369 0.96 0.01 33.91
N LYS A 370 -0.30 0.19 34.32
CA LYS A 370 -1.28 1.02 33.59
C LYS A 370 -1.50 2.39 34.22
N ARG A 371 -1.43 2.47 35.56
CA ARG A 371 -1.73 3.69 36.30
C ARG A 371 -1.01 3.71 37.65
N ILE A 372 -0.35 4.83 37.96
CA ILE A 372 0.26 5.12 39.27
C ILE A 372 -0.27 6.48 39.70
N GLU A 373 -0.80 6.60 40.92
CA GLU A 373 -1.29 7.88 41.47
C GLU A 373 -2.20 8.68 40.51
N ARG A 374 -3.15 7.99 39.86
CA ARG A 374 -4.08 8.55 38.86
C ARG A 374 -3.42 9.05 37.56
N LYS A 375 -2.12 8.83 37.37
CA LYS A 375 -1.41 9.08 36.10
C LYS A 375 -1.36 7.80 35.29
N GLU A 376 -1.77 7.88 34.03
CA GLU A 376 -1.75 6.77 33.08
C GLU A 376 -0.41 6.68 32.35
N PHE A 377 -0.02 5.45 32.04
CA PHE A 377 1.15 5.06 31.27
C PHE A 377 0.72 4.04 30.21
N ASP A 378 1.12 4.24 28.96
CA ASP A 378 0.68 3.38 27.85
C ASP A 378 1.45 2.04 27.85
N VAL A 379 2.79 2.11 27.72
CA VAL A 379 3.69 0.97 27.73
C VAL A 379 4.89 1.27 28.61
N VAL A 380 5.09 0.46 29.65
CA VAL A 380 6.30 0.50 30.49
C VAL A 380 7.03 -0.83 30.30
N ALA A 381 8.31 -0.78 29.98
CA ALA A 381 9.14 -1.97 29.84
C ALA A 381 10.49 -1.77 30.55
N THR A 382 11.17 -2.85 30.89
CA THR A 382 12.50 -2.79 31.50
C THR A 382 13.50 -3.61 30.70
N ARG A 383 14.75 -3.14 30.65
CA ARG A 383 15.87 -3.86 30.04
C ARG A 383 17.18 -3.34 30.60
N GLY A 384 18.08 -4.23 31.01
CA GLY A 384 19.41 -3.83 31.52
C GLY A 384 19.37 -2.91 32.73
N GLY A 385 18.36 -3.05 33.62
CA GLY A 385 18.19 -2.18 34.78
C GLY A 385 17.61 -0.79 34.49
N ILE A 386 17.18 -0.53 33.26
CA ILE A 386 16.60 0.73 32.82
C ILE A 386 15.10 0.56 32.58
N ILE A 387 14.30 1.53 33.02
CA ILE A 387 12.87 1.64 32.73
C ILE A 387 12.68 2.42 31.44
N PHE A 388 11.98 1.86 30.47
CA PHE A 388 11.57 2.52 29.23
C PHE A 388 10.10 2.90 29.34
N ASN A 389 9.83 4.20 29.42
CA ASN A 389 8.47 4.75 29.46
C ASN A 389 8.03 5.17 28.06
N ILE A 390 7.22 4.35 27.42
CA ILE A 390 6.89 4.47 26.00
C ILE A 390 5.46 4.99 25.87
N GLN A 391 5.33 6.22 25.39
CA GLN A 391 4.05 6.80 25.01
C GLN A 391 3.67 6.40 23.58
N CYS A 392 2.47 5.89 23.39
CA CYS A 392 1.94 5.44 22.13
C CYS A 392 1.05 6.53 21.49
N LYS A 393 1.32 6.89 20.23
CA LYS A 393 0.54 7.91 19.50
C LYS A 393 -0.02 7.40 18.18
N ASN A 394 -1.34 7.28 18.12
CA ASN A 394 -2.08 6.79 16.94
C ASN A 394 -2.76 7.93 16.15
N ASN A 395 -2.04 9.02 15.92
CA ASN A 395 -2.54 10.14 15.13
C ASN A 395 -2.36 9.83 13.63
N LEU A 396 -3.48 9.78 12.89
CA LEU A 396 -3.44 9.60 11.43
C LEU A 396 -2.86 10.85 10.79
N ILE A 397 -1.76 10.66 10.06
CA ILE A 397 -1.29 11.59 9.05
C ILE A 397 -1.40 10.86 7.71
N ASP A 398 -2.14 11.45 6.78
CA ASP A 398 -2.38 10.84 5.48
C ASP A 398 -1.19 11.11 4.56
N PRO A 399 -0.44 10.07 4.13
CA PRO A 399 0.73 10.25 3.28
C PRO A 399 0.35 10.77 1.89
N SER A 400 -0.91 10.65 1.44
CA SER A 400 -1.37 11.24 0.18
C SER A 400 -1.16 12.76 0.13
N TRP A 401 -1.15 13.43 1.28
CA TRP A 401 -0.96 14.87 1.35
C TRP A 401 0.44 15.28 0.94
N ILE A 402 1.44 14.40 1.02
CA ILE A 402 2.77 14.68 0.46
C ILE A 402 2.66 14.99 -1.04
N ASP A 403 1.76 14.28 -1.73
CA ASP A 403 1.54 14.44 -3.16
C ASP A 403 0.51 15.54 -3.47
N LEU A 404 -0.64 15.55 -2.77
CA LEU A 404 -1.80 16.39 -3.08
C LEU A 404 -1.75 17.80 -2.47
N ASP A 405 -1.26 17.92 -1.24
CA ASP A 405 -1.20 19.19 -0.49
C ASP A 405 0.03 19.19 0.44
N PRO A 406 1.25 19.34 -0.12
CA PRO A 406 2.48 19.26 0.66
C PRO A 406 2.50 20.25 1.82
N ALA A 407 1.89 21.42 1.64
CA ALA A 407 1.83 22.45 2.66
C ALA A 407 0.99 22.00 3.87
N ARG A 408 -0.14 21.31 3.65
CA ARG A 408 -0.93 20.69 4.71
C ARG A 408 -0.15 19.57 5.41
N PHE A 409 0.55 18.72 4.65
CA PHE A 409 1.41 17.68 5.24
C PHE A 409 2.46 18.29 6.18
N ILE A 410 3.23 19.27 5.71
CA ILE A 410 4.28 19.94 6.50
C ILE A 410 3.72 20.57 7.78
N ARG A 411 2.61 21.31 7.68
CA ARG A 411 1.95 21.93 8.85
C ARG A 411 1.48 20.89 9.87
N ALA A 412 0.87 19.80 9.39
CA ALA A 412 0.42 18.70 10.24
C ALA A 412 1.60 18.02 10.92
N ASN A 413 2.68 17.73 10.17
CA ASN A 413 3.89 17.10 10.70
C ASN A 413 4.53 17.93 11.83
N ARG A 414 4.80 19.22 11.60
CA ARG A 414 5.35 20.13 12.63
C ARG A 414 4.44 20.26 13.86
N THR A 415 3.14 20.08 13.69
CA THR A 415 2.19 20.10 14.80
C THR A 415 2.27 18.82 15.63
N LEU A 416 2.36 17.67 14.96
CA LEU A 416 2.50 16.36 15.60
C LEU A 416 3.85 16.23 16.29
N GLU A 417 4.94 16.65 15.66
CA GLU A 417 6.29 16.64 16.26
C GLU A 417 6.31 17.40 17.60
N ARG A 418 5.89 18.68 17.61
CA ARG A 418 5.78 19.48 18.84
C ARG A 418 4.83 18.87 19.88
N TYR A 419 3.79 18.17 19.43
CA TYR A 419 2.88 17.47 20.33
C TYR A 419 3.55 16.25 20.99
N TYR A 420 4.35 15.50 20.24
CA TYR A 420 5.09 14.33 20.73
C TYR A 420 6.27 14.72 21.62
N GLU A 421 7.01 15.77 21.29
CA GLU A 421 8.06 16.31 22.14
C GLU A 421 7.52 16.73 23.52
N ARG A 422 6.35 17.40 23.55
CA ARG A 422 5.66 17.72 24.80
C ARG A 422 5.23 16.46 25.57
N ALA A 423 4.91 15.37 24.88
CA ALA A 423 4.63 14.10 25.54
C ALA A 423 5.89 13.52 26.22
N ILE A 424 7.06 13.60 25.59
CA ILE A 424 8.33 13.20 26.20
C ILE A 424 8.62 14.03 27.46
N VAL A 425 8.49 15.36 27.39
CA VAL A 425 8.70 16.24 28.57
C VAL A 425 7.72 15.89 29.69
N LYS A 426 6.46 15.61 29.35
CA LYS A 426 5.45 15.19 30.32
C LYS A 426 5.83 13.86 30.98
N GLU A 427 6.34 12.89 30.24
CA GLU A 427 6.77 11.61 30.79
C GLU A 427 8.04 11.73 31.65
N ARG A 428 8.95 12.66 31.30
CA ARG A 428 10.08 13.03 32.18
C ARG A 428 9.62 13.56 33.53
N SER A 429 8.58 14.39 33.56
CA SER A 429 8.04 14.90 34.84
C SER A 429 7.40 13.83 35.74
N ARG A 430 7.27 12.58 35.25
CA ARG A 430 6.63 11.45 35.93
C ARG A 430 7.62 10.33 36.30
N GLU A 431 8.91 10.48 36.01
CA GLU A 431 9.92 9.43 36.19
C GLU A 431 9.98 8.92 37.63
N GLU A 432 9.93 9.80 38.63
CA GLU A 432 9.97 9.42 40.05
C GLU A 432 8.84 8.45 40.44
N LEU A 433 7.67 8.54 39.80
CA LEU A 433 6.58 7.57 40.02
C LEU A 433 6.99 6.17 39.59
N LEU A 434 7.69 6.05 38.46
CA LEU A 434 8.15 4.78 37.92
C LEU A 434 9.35 4.24 38.68
N LYS A 435 10.30 5.11 39.06
CA LYS A 435 11.46 4.73 39.89
C LYS A 435 11.01 4.14 41.22
N ASN A 436 10.13 4.84 41.92
CA ASN A 436 9.59 4.39 43.20
C ASN A 436 8.77 3.09 43.07
N HIS A 437 8.02 2.93 41.97
CA HIS A 437 7.18 1.76 41.76
C HIS A 437 7.96 0.50 41.36
N LEU A 438 9.03 0.65 40.56
CA LEU A 438 9.79 -0.47 40.00
C LEU A 438 11.15 -0.69 40.70
N GLY A 439 11.57 0.22 41.58
CA GLY A 439 12.83 0.13 42.33
C GLY A 439 14.07 0.25 41.45
N MET A 440 14.02 1.04 40.38
CA MET A 440 15.15 1.29 39.48
C MET A 440 15.39 2.79 39.34
N ASP A 441 16.65 3.21 39.16
CA ASP A 441 17.03 4.62 39.25
C ASP A 441 17.00 5.37 37.91
N ARG A 442 16.93 4.65 36.78
CA ARG A 442 16.96 5.24 35.43
C ARG A 442 15.66 5.00 34.68
N VAL A 443 15.08 6.08 34.16
CA VAL A 443 13.87 6.06 33.33
C VAL A 443 14.14 6.80 32.03
N GLU A 444 13.75 6.20 30.92
CA GLU A 444 14.02 6.71 29.58
C GLU A 444 12.69 6.84 28.82
N PRO A 445 12.21 8.08 28.61
CA PRO A 445 10.97 8.30 27.90
C PRO A 445 11.18 8.27 26.38
N PHE A 446 10.22 7.62 25.70
CA PHE A 446 10.14 7.50 24.26
C PHE A 446 8.71 7.72 23.77
N VAL A 447 8.56 8.10 22.51
CA VAL A 447 7.27 8.10 21.81
C VAL A 447 7.35 7.15 20.64
N ILE A 448 6.37 6.26 20.54
CA ILE A 448 6.18 5.40 19.36
C ILE A 448 4.89 5.82 18.66
N THR A 449 5.00 6.13 17.37
CA THR A 449 3.87 6.58 16.55
C THR A 449 3.38 5.46 15.65
N ARG A 450 2.07 5.31 15.49
CA ARG A 450 1.52 4.35 14.50
C ARG A 450 1.89 4.80 13.10
N PHE A 451 1.54 6.05 12.76
CA PHE A 451 1.82 6.64 11.45
C PHE A 451 3.15 7.39 11.48
N PRO A 452 4.04 7.16 10.50
CA PRO A 452 5.32 7.85 10.43
C PRO A 452 5.17 9.37 10.31
N ILE A 453 5.91 10.08 11.13
CA ILE A 453 6.15 11.51 10.99
C ILE A 453 7.64 11.73 10.69
N VAL A 454 7.96 12.85 10.10
CA VAL A 454 9.32 13.33 9.90
C VAL A 454 9.76 14.05 11.17
N THR A 455 10.87 13.63 11.78
CA THR A 455 11.39 14.28 12.99
C THR A 455 12.87 14.03 13.16
N GLY A 456 13.59 15.03 13.69
CA GLY A 456 14.99 14.90 14.11
C GLY A 456 15.16 14.32 15.52
N ASN A 457 14.08 14.14 16.27
CA ASN A 457 14.14 13.67 17.66
C ASN A 457 14.29 12.15 17.71
N SER A 458 15.47 11.67 18.13
CA SER A 458 15.81 10.24 18.19
C SER A 458 14.93 9.43 19.17
N ARG A 459 14.23 10.09 20.10
CA ARG A 459 13.29 9.45 21.04
C ARG A 459 11.89 9.26 20.47
N ILE A 460 11.64 9.70 19.23
CA ILE A 460 10.39 9.49 18.50
C ILE A 460 10.66 8.48 17.37
N SER A 461 9.96 7.36 17.37
CA SER A 461 10.09 6.35 16.31
C SER A 461 8.71 5.91 15.80
N SER A 462 8.63 5.52 14.52
CA SER A 462 7.44 4.89 13.97
C SER A 462 7.36 3.41 14.36
N LEU A 463 6.13 2.87 14.39
CA LEU A 463 5.89 1.44 14.52
C LEU A 463 6.54 0.65 13.39
N SER A 464 6.64 1.20 12.18
CA SER A 464 7.30 0.51 11.06
C SER A 464 8.77 0.17 11.36
N ARG A 465 9.42 0.92 12.26
CA ARG A 465 10.82 0.72 12.67
C ARG A 465 10.96 0.15 14.07
N ILE A 466 9.91 -0.45 14.62
CA ILE A 466 9.90 -0.98 15.98
C ILE A 466 10.94 -2.10 16.19
N ARG A 467 11.26 -2.87 15.14
CA ARG A 467 12.26 -3.96 15.19
C ARG A 467 13.67 -3.46 15.49
N GLU A 468 13.93 -2.18 15.24
CA GLU A 468 15.21 -1.52 15.51
C GLU A 468 15.22 -0.79 16.87
N PHE A 469 14.15 -0.89 17.67
CA PHE A 469 13.99 -0.10 18.89
C PHE A 469 15.11 -0.36 19.89
N ALA A 470 15.46 -1.63 20.10
CA ALA A 470 16.59 -2.06 20.92
C ALA A 470 17.88 -1.31 20.57
N THR A 471 18.29 -1.40 19.31
CA THR A 471 19.54 -0.81 18.81
C THR A 471 19.52 0.70 18.91
N LYS A 472 18.39 1.35 18.61
CA LYS A 472 18.24 2.80 18.73
C LYS A 472 18.30 3.26 20.18
N ALA A 473 17.63 2.55 21.08
CA ALA A 473 17.66 2.83 22.51
C ALA A 473 19.10 2.77 23.02
N ASP A 474 19.84 1.70 22.72
CA ASP A 474 21.23 1.56 23.16
C ASP A 474 22.13 2.66 22.59
N ALA A 475 21.96 3.04 21.32
CA ALA A 475 22.70 4.15 20.71
C ALA A 475 22.47 5.49 21.44
N ILE A 476 21.23 5.76 21.87
CA ILE A 476 20.89 6.99 22.61
C ILE A 476 21.49 6.98 24.01
N LEU A 477 21.46 5.82 24.69
CA LEU A 477 22.03 5.65 26.02
C LEU A 477 23.56 5.78 26.00
N ASN A 478 24.22 5.23 24.98
CA ASN A 478 25.66 5.34 24.82
C ASN A 478 26.10 6.77 24.44
N ALA A 479 25.29 7.50 23.70
CA ALA A 479 25.56 8.90 23.35
C ALA A 479 25.35 9.86 24.53
N ASN A 480 24.51 9.50 25.51
CA ASN A 480 24.27 10.27 26.73
C ASN A 480 24.33 9.37 27.98
N PRO A 481 25.53 9.01 28.45
CA PRO A 481 25.69 8.11 29.61
C PRO A 481 25.07 8.67 30.90
N ASP A 482 25.11 10.01 31.04
CA ASP A 482 24.77 10.77 32.26
C ASP A 482 23.45 11.57 32.19
N ALA A 483 22.66 11.40 31.11
CA ALA A 483 21.32 11.98 31.00
C ALA A 483 20.26 10.99 31.47
#